data_AF-A0A2V5Y4V8-F1
#
_entry.id   AF-A0A2V5Y4V8-F1
#
_cell.length_a   1.000
_cell.length_b   1.000
_cell.length_c   1.000
_cell.angle_alpha   90.00
_cell.angle_beta   90.00
_cell.angle_gamma   90.00
#
_symmetry.space_group_name_H-M   'P 1'
#
loop_
_entity.id
_entity.type
_entity.pdbx_description
1 polymer ?
#
loop_
_entity_poly.entity_id
_entity_poly.type
_entity_poly.pdbx_seq_one_letter_code
_entity_poly.pdbx_strand_id
1 'polypeptide(L)'
;MLEAGRLALEGHLERRQQAGHVAVDWRTYLYWVKRELTEAKKITIIIPARDNIELLARCVDSLTSKTSYTPYELVVVDNDSQSEDARSYFSQFKHRLLHYSGPFNLSAINNFAVRQTDSPWLLFLSDHAEVLDADWLTTMAEHVQRPEVGAVGARLVYPDDRVQHAGIVLG
;
A
#
# COMPACT_ATOMS: atom_id res chain seq x y z
N MET A 1 -9.64 -6.65 -32.71
CA MET A 1 -10.41 -5.65 -31.94
C MET A 1 -9.62 -5.16 -30.72
N LEU A 2 -9.11 -6.06 -29.87
CA LEU A 2 -8.29 -5.68 -28.72
C LEU A 2 -7.03 -4.86 -29.07
N GLU A 3 -6.36 -5.24 -30.16
CA GLU A 3 -5.15 -4.55 -30.61
C GLU A 3 -5.37 -3.08 -30.99
N ALA A 4 -6.50 -2.77 -31.63
CA ALA A 4 -6.84 -1.38 -31.96
C ALA A 4 -7.06 -0.54 -30.70
N GLY A 5 -7.66 -1.11 -29.65
CA GLY A 5 -7.81 -0.43 -28.36
C GLY A 5 -6.48 -0.25 -27.62
N ARG A 6 -5.58 -1.23 -27.68
CA ARG A 6 -4.21 -1.10 -27.13
C ARG A 6 -3.47 0.06 -27.78
N LEU A 7 -3.43 0.09 -29.12
CA LEU A 7 -2.80 1.17 -29.90
C LEU A 7 -3.46 2.53 -29.65
N ALA A 8 -4.78 2.58 -29.48
CA ALA A 8 -5.48 3.83 -29.16
C ALA A 8 -5.07 4.40 -27.79
N LEU A 9 -4.90 3.53 -26.79
CA LEU A 9 -4.44 3.90 -25.45
C LEU A 9 -2.95 4.29 -25.45
N GLU A 10 -2.09 3.56 -26.16
CA GLU A 10 -0.67 3.91 -26.31
C GLU A 10 -0.49 5.26 -27.01
N GLY A 11 -1.17 5.47 -28.14
CA GLY A 11 -1.15 6.75 -28.82
C GLY A 11 -1.71 7.88 -27.94
N HIS A 12 -2.61 7.60 -26.99
CA HIS A 12 -3.03 8.59 -26.00
C HIS A 12 -1.90 8.93 -25.01
N LEU A 13 -1.19 7.94 -24.48
CA LEU A 13 -0.04 8.16 -23.60
C LEU A 13 1.03 9.02 -24.30
N GLU A 14 1.35 8.71 -25.56
CA GLU A 14 2.30 9.48 -26.37
C GLU A 14 1.86 10.94 -26.53
N ARG A 15 0.59 11.18 -26.92
CA ARG A 15 0.04 12.55 -27.04
C ARG A 15 0.06 13.32 -25.73
N ARG A 16 -0.02 12.62 -24.60
CA ARG A 16 0.04 13.20 -23.25
C ARG A 16 1.46 13.27 -22.68
N GLN A 17 2.46 12.78 -23.43
CA GLN A 17 3.85 12.66 -22.99
C GLN A 17 3.98 11.89 -21.66
N GLN A 18 3.19 10.83 -21.50
CA GLN A 18 3.20 9.96 -20.32
C GLN A 18 3.98 8.69 -20.64
N ALA A 19 5.06 8.45 -19.91
CA ALA A 19 5.83 7.22 -20.02
C ALA A 19 5.05 6.02 -19.45
N GLY A 20 4.89 4.98 -20.25
CA GLY A 20 4.12 3.79 -19.89
C GLY A 20 3.76 2.95 -21.10
N HIS A 21 3.22 1.77 -20.84
CA HIS A 21 2.75 0.85 -21.87
C HIS A 21 1.39 0.26 -21.49
N VAL A 22 0.70 -0.29 -22.49
CA VAL A 22 -0.63 -0.87 -22.29
C VAL A 22 -0.52 -2.38 -22.35
N ALA A 23 -0.65 -3.03 -21.19
CA ALA A 23 -0.82 -4.46 -21.11
C ALA A 23 -2.28 -4.83 -21.43
N VAL A 24 -2.48 -5.99 -22.06
CA VAL A 24 -3.82 -6.53 -22.34
C VAL A 24 -3.96 -7.83 -21.56
N ASP A 25 -4.99 -7.90 -20.72
CA ASP A 25 -5.42 -9.18 -20.17
C ASP A 25 -6.36 -9.85 -21.18
N TRP A 26 -5.81 -10.83 -21.91
CA TRP A 26 -6.54 -11.58 -22.93
C TRP A 26 -7.68 -12.43 -22.38
N ARG A 27 -7.71 -12.74 -21.08
CA ARG A 27 -8.79 -13.50 -20.46
C ARG A 27 -10.00 -12.63 -20.12
N THR A 28 -9.75 -11.40 -19.69
CA THR A 28 -10.80 -10.46 -19.23
C THR A 28 -11.12 -9.38 -20.25
N TYR A 29 -10.37 -9.28 -21.35
CA TYR A 29 -10.49 -8.23 -22.36
C TYR A 29 -10.25 -6.81 -21.78
N LEU A 30 -9.57 -6.72 -20.63
CA LEU A 30 -9.24 -5.47 -19.97
C LEU A 30 -7.87 -4.95 -20.41
N TYR A 31 -7.75 -3.64 -20.44
CA TYR A 31 -6.50 -2.94 -20.68
C TYR A 31 -5.92 -2.45 -19.35
N TRP A 32 -4.63 -2.68 -19.14
CA TRP A 32 -3.90 -2.17 -18.01
C TRP A 32 -2.87 -1.16 -18.48
N VAL A 33 -3.06 0.09 -18.07
CA VAL A 33 -2.08 1.14 -18.34
C VAL A 33 -1.02 1.10 -17.26
N LYS A 34 0.11 0.47 -17.56
CA LYS A 34 1.29 0.41 -16.68
C LYS A 34 2.15 1.64 -16.94
N ARG A 35 2.28 2.50 -15.94
CA ARG A 35 3.09 3.72 -16.05
C ARG A 35 4.50 3.45 -15.59
N GLU A 36 5.46 4.07 -16.25
CA GLU A 36 6.82 4.04 -15.75
C GLU A 36 6.93 4.98 -14.54
N LEU A 37 7.66 4.54 -13.52
CA LEU A 37 7.99 5.41 -12.39
C LEU A 37 9.06 6.41 -12.84
N THR A 38 8.79 7.71 -12.67
CA THR A 38 9.81 8.72 -12.95
C THR A 38 11.02 8.57 -12.03
N GLU A 39 10.75 8.15 -10.78
CA GLU A 39 11.73 7.82 -9.75
C GLU A 39 11.05 6.88 -8.74
N ALA A 40 11.77 5.85 -8.29
CA ALA A 40 11.32 5.01 -7.20
C ALA A 40 11.49 5.74 -5.86
N LYS A 41 10.42 6.33 -5.35
CA LYS A 41 10.42 7.10 -4.11
C LYS A 41 10.13 6.22 -2.90
N LYS A 42 10.73 6.55 -1.75
CA LYS A 42 10.51 5.82 -0.49
C LYS A 42 9.05 5.91 -0.06
N ILE A 43 8.46 4.76 0.28
CA ILE A 43 7.12 4.67 0.87
C ILE A 43 7.23 4.22 2.32
N THR A 44 6.69 4.98 3.27
CA THR A 44 6.52 4.52 4.64
C THR A 44 5.15 3.87 4.81
N ILE A 45 5.13 2.58 5.13
CA ILE A 45 3.92 1.85 5.49
C ILE A 45 3.74 1.95 7.01
N ILE A 46 2.67 2.61 7.43
CA ILE A 46 2.32 2.86 8.83
C ILE A 46 1.23 1.88 9.24
N ILE A 47 1.49 1.08 10.27
CA ILE A 47 0.61 0.03 10.77
C ILE A 47 0.35 0.24 12.27
N PRO A 48 -0.78 0.86 12.64
CA PRO A 48 -1.24 0.89 14.03
C PRO A 48 -1.59 -0.50 14.53
N ALA A 49 -1.13 -0.87 15.74
CA ALA A 49 -1.40 -2.17 16.34
C ALA A 49 -1.69 -2.07 17.84
N ARG A 50 -2.57 -2.95 18.35
CA ARG A 50 -2.83 -3.13 19.79
C ARG A 50 -3.25 -4.58 20.04
N ASP A 51 -2.40 -5.34 20.73
CA ASP A 51 -2.67 -6.70 21.25
C ASP A 51 -3.17 -7.76 20.24
N ASN A 52 -3.06 -7.53 18.93
CA ASN A 52 -3.43 -8.49 17.89
C ASN A 52 -2.20 -9.00 17.11
N ILE A 53 -1.31 -9.64 17.84
CA ILE A 53 0.04 -9.95 17.38
C ILE A 53 0.07 -11.03 16.30
N GLU A 54 -0.84 -12.00 16.35
CA GLU A 54 -0.94 -13.02 15.32
C GLU A 54 -1.25 -12.42 13.94
N LEU A 55 -2.25 -11.53 13.87
CA LEU A 55 -2.60 -10.87 12.60
C LEU A 55 -1.49 -9.91 12.16
N LEU A 56 -0.94 -9.12 13.09
CA LEU A 56 0.16 -8.22 12.79
C LEU A 56 1.37 -8.97 12.22
N ALA A 57 1.75 -10.09 12.82
CA ALA A 57 2.87 -10.90 12.36
C ALA A 57 2.64 -11.40 10.93
N ARG A 58 1.44 -11.92 10.65
CA ARG A 58 1.05 -12.34 9.29
C ARG A 58 1.08 -11.19 8.30
N CYS A 59 0.60 -10.01 8.70
CA CYS A 59 0.62 -8.81 7.86
C CYS A 59 2.05 -8.40 7.51
N VAL A 60 2.93 -8.29 8.51
CA VAL A 60 4.34 -7.93 8.33
C VAL A 60 5.08 -8.97 7.49
N ASP A 61 4.86 -10.26 7.73
CA ASP A 61 5.47 -11.34 6.95
C ASP A 61 4.98 -11.31 5.48
N SER A 62 3.69 -11.06 5.26
CA SER A 62 3.12 -10.94 3.92
C SER A 62 3.69 -9.72 3.17
N LEU A 63 3.83 -8.58 3.85
CA LEU A 63 4.46 -7.39 3.28
C LEU A 63 5.92 -7.63 2.89
N THR A 64 6.71 -8.22 3.78
CA THR A 64 8.15 -8.44 3.57
C THR A 64 8.45 -9.52 2.56
N SER A 65 7.66 -10.60 2.52
CA SER A 65 7.91 -11.73 1.62
C SER A 65 7.33 -11.57 0.22
N LYS A 66 6.27 -10.78 0.05
CA LYS A 66 5.55 -10.68 -1.24
C LYS A 66 5.72 -9.36 -1.96
N THR A 67 6.06 -8.25 -1.29
CA THR A 67 6.15 -6.94 -1.95
C THR A 67 7.42 -6.83 -2.80
N SER A 68 7.27 -6.60 -4.11
CA SER A 68 8.40 -6.45 -5.06
C SER A 68 9.00 -5.04 -5.09
N TYR A 69 8.21 -4.02 -4.74
CA TYR A 69 8.61 -2.62 -4.81
C TYR A 69 9.79 -2.33 -3.87
N THR A 70 10.76 -1.55 -4.36
CA THR A 70 11.81 -0.93 -3.55
C THR A 70 11.93 0.53 -4.00
N PRO A 71 12.10 1.51 -3.10
CA PRO A 71 12.34 1.43 -1.65
C PRO A 71 11.08 1.64 -0.77
N TYR A 72 10.91 0.84 0.30
CA TYR A 72 9.89 1.09 1.34
C TYR A 72 10.44 0.87 2.75
N GLU A 73 9.75 1.41 3.76
CA GLU A 73 9.97 1.09 5.18
C GLU A 73 8.66 0.67 5.85
N LEU A 74 8.77 -0.20 6.85
CA LEU A 74 7.64 -0.58 7.71
C LEU A 74 7.79 0.10 9.07
N VAL A 75 6.73 0.81 9.47
CA VAL A 75 6.61 1.46 10.78
C VAL A 75 5.37 0.92 11.47
N VAL A 76 5.58 0.11 12.51
CA VAL A 76 4.49 -0.32 13.40
C VAL A 76 4.37 0.67 14.53
N VAL A 77 3.13 1.08 14.83
CA VAL A 77 2.82 1.95 15.96
C VAL A 77 2.06 1.14 16.99
N ASP A 78 2.77 0.69 18.01
CA ASP A 78 2.19 -0.01 19.15
C ASP A 78 1.43 0.99 20.03
N ASN A 79 0.12 0.77 20.16
CA ASN A 79 -0.73 1.58 21.01
C ASN A 79 -0.97 0.90 22.36
N ASP A 80 0.04 0.90 23.23
CA ASP A 80 0.00 0.34 24.58
C ASP A 80 -0.44 -1.14 24.65
N SER A 81 0.12 -2.02 23.80
CA SER A 81 -0.13 -3.46 23.93
C SER A 81 0.32 -3.98 25.31
N GLN A 82 -0.51 -4.79 25.95
CA GLN A 82 -0.27 -5.31 27.31
C GLN A 82 -0.03 -6.82 27.37
N SER A 83 -0.28 -7.53 26.28
CA SER A 83 -0.11 -8.98 26.19
C SER A 83 1.36 -9.43 26.27
N GLU A 84 1.59 -10.64 26.79
CA GLU A 84 2.92 -11.25 26.78
C GLU A 84 3.39 -11.53 25.34
N ASP A 85 2.46 -11.91 24.47
CA ASP A 85 2.72 -12.12 23.04
C ASP A 85 3.25 -10.85 22.38
N ALA A 86 2.69 -9.68 22.72
CA ALA A 86 3.18 -8.40 22.21
C ALA A 86 4.59 -8.09 22.70
N ARG A 87 4.86 -8.29 23.99
CA ARG A 87 6.22 -8.11 24.54
C ARG A 87 7.23 -9.02 23.84
N SER A 88 6.89 -10.29 23.68
CA SER A 88 7.74 -11.28 23.01
C SER A 88 8.00 -10.91 21.55
N TYR A 89 6.95 -10.62 20.78
CA TYR A 89 7.05 -10.25 19.37
C TYR A 89 7.84 -8.96 19.16
N PHE A 90 7.52 -7.90 19.92
CA PHE A 90 8.19 -6.60 19.78
C PHE A 90 9.66 -6.63 20.23
N SER A 91 10.03 -7.54 21.14
CA SER A 91 11.44 -7.70 21.54
C SER A 91 12.35 -8.20 20.40
N GLN A 92 11.76 -8.83 19.38
CA GLN A 92 12.48 -9.39 18.23
C GLN A 92 12.15 -8.66 16.92
N PHE A 93 11.41 -7.55 17.01
CA PHE A 93 10.88 -6.86 15.84
C PHE A 93 12.01 -6.18 15.05
N LYS A 94 12.13 -6.53 13.77
CA LYS A 94 13.23 -6.08 12.91
C LYS A 94 12.96 -4.76 12.20
N HIS A 95 11.71 -4.32 12.18
CA HIS A 95 11.31 -3.06 11.55
C HIS A 95 11.17 -1.96 12.58
N ARG A 96 10.81 -0.76 12.14
CA ARG A 96 10.71 0.38 13.04
C ARG A 96 9.45 0.25 13.90
N LEU A 97 9.64 0.27 15.21
CA LEU A 97 8.57 0.29 16.20
C LEU A 97 8.48 1.69 16.82
N LEU A 98 7.28 2.24 16.88
CA LEU A 98 6.96 3.45 17.63
C LEU A 98 5.95 3.11 18.70
N HIS A 99 6.05 3.74 19.87
CA HIS A 99 5.08 3.59 20.95
C HIS A 99 4.21 4.84 21.03
N TYR A 100 2.89 4.62 21.06
CA TYR A 100 1.90 5.67 21.23
C TYR A 100 1.02 5.36 22.44
N SER A 101 1.15 6.16 23.49
CA SER A 101 0.35 5.96 24.70
C SER A 101 -0.94 6.77 24.69
N GLY A 102 -2.03 6.13 25.12
CA GLY A 102 -3.34 6.76 25.25
C GLY A 102 -4.50 5.96 24.66
N PRO A 103 -5.72 6.56 24.65
CA PRO A 103 -6.89 5.92 24.07
C PRO A 103 -6.68 5.67 22.58
N PHE A 104 -7.27 4.58 22.09
CA PHE A 104 -7.18 4.23 20.68
C PHE A 104 -7.86 5.31 19.82
N ASN A 105 -7.07 5.92 18.94
CA ASN A 105 -7.54 6.85 17.92
C ASN A 105 -6.68 6.70 16.67
N LEU A 106 -7.23 6.04 15.65
CA LEU A 106 -6.49 5.69 14.44
C LEU A 106 -5.86 6.92 13.76
N SER A 107 -6.60 8.02 13.65
CA SER A 107 -6.10 9.25 13.04
C SER A 107 -4.99 9.89 13.87
N ALA A 108 -5.11 9.92 15.20
CA ALA A 108 -4.08 10.48 16.08
C ALA A 108 -2.79 9.66 16.03
N ILE A 109 -2.91 8.33 16.02
CA ILE A 109 -1.80 7.38 15.90
C ILE A 109 -1.09 7.55 14.55
N ASN A 110 -1.84 7.58 13.46
CA ASN A 110 -1.28 7.81 12.12
C ASN A 110 -0.57 9.17 12.04
N ASN A 111 -1.21 10.24 12.51
CA ASN A 111 -0.62 11.58 12.53
C ASN A 111 0.65 11.66 13.40
N PHE A 112 0.70 10.90 14.49
CA PHE A 112 1.90 10.76 15.30
C PHE A 112 3.04 10.10 14.51
N ALA A 113 2.76 9.00 13.82
CA ALA A 113 3.77 8.33 13.00
C ALA A 113 4.24 9.17 11.80
N VAL A 114 3.33 9.90 11.14
CA VAL A 114 3.68 10.82 10.05
C VAL A 114 4.74 11.83 10.48
N ARG A 115 4.65 12.37 11.70
CA ARG A 115 5.64 13.32 12.24
C ARG A 115 7.02 12.70 12.51
N GLN A 116 7.14 11.38 12.45
CA GLN A 116 8.36 10.64 12.73
C GLN A 116 9.04 10.14 11.44
N THR A 117 8.47 10.41 10.27
CA THR A 117 8.92 9.88 8.97
C THR A 117 9.12 11.01 7.97
N ASP A 118 10.06 10.85 7.06
CA ASP A 118 10.43 11.84 6.03
C ASP A 118 10.19 11.33 4.61
N SER A 119 9.53 10.17 4.46
CA SER A 119 9.23 9.60 3.15
C SER A 119 8.28 10.50 2.35
N PRO A 120 8.52 10.66 1.04
CA PRO A 120 7.67 11.46 0.17
C PRO A 120 6.25 10.90 0.03
N TRP A 121 6.08 9.59 0.20
CA TRP A 121 4.79 8.92 0.17
C TRP A 121 4.57 8.11 1.45
N LEU A 122 3.33 8.16 1.93
CA LEU A 122 2.89 7.46 3.14
C LEU A 122 1.74 6.53 2.77
N LEU A 123 1.76 5.32 3.32
CA LEU A 123 0.68 4.35 3.21
C LEU A 123 0.16 4.01 4.60
N PHE A 124 -1.12 4.21 4.83
CA PHE A 124 -1.79 3.78 6.05
C PHE A 124 -2.40 2.40 5.83
N LEU A 125 -2.00 1.42 6.64
CA LEU A 125 -2.38 0.03 6.47
C LEU A 125 -2.86 -0.56 7.80
N SER A 126 -3.94 -1.36 7.73
CA SER A 126 -4.42 -2.12 8.88
C SER A 126 -3.51 -3.30 9.19
N ASP A 127 -3.44 -3.68 10.46
CA ASP A 127 -2.65 -4.80 11.01
C ASP A 127 -3.05 -6.20 10.53
N HIS A 128 -4.15 -6.34 9.79
CA HIS A 128 -4.68 -7.61 9.29
C HIS A 128 -4.74 -7.68 7.76
N ALA A 129 -4.09 -6.74 7.06
CA ALA A 129 -4.01 -6.77 5.61
C ALA A 129 -2.98 -7.80 5.13
N GLU A 130 -3.27 -8.47 4.03
CA GLU A 130 -2.34 -9.39 3.37
C GLU A 130 -2.11 -8.99 1.91
N VAL A 131 -0.86 -9.09 1.47
CA VAL A 131 -0.47 -8.88 0.09
C VAL A 131 -0.91 -10.07 -0.76
N LEU A 132 -1.61 -9.77 -1.86
CA LEU A 132 -2.07 -10.75 -2.84
C LEU A 132 -1.22 -10.75 -4.13
N ASP A 133 -0.82 -9.57 -4.57
CA ASP A 133 -0.03 -9.37 -5.79
C ASP A 133 1.29 -8.70 -5.42
N ALA A 134 2.41 -9.16 -5.99
CA ALA A 134 3.73 -8.65 -5.63
C ALA A 134 3.93 -7.18 -6.03
N ASP A 135 3.32 -6.76 -7.13
CA ASP A 135 3.48 -5.43 -7.73
C ASP A 135 2.43 -4.43 -7.22
N TRP A 136 1.66 -4.79 -6.18
CA TRP A 136 0.60 -3.94 -5.62
C TRP A 136 1.09 -2.53 -5.27
N LEU A 137 2.26 -2.43 -4.62
CA LEU A 137 2.83 -1.17 -4.17
C LEU A 137 3.39 -0.36 -5.33
N THR A 138 4.02 -1.02 -6.31
CA THR A 138 4.41 -0.43 -7.60
C THR A 138 3.20 0.16 -8.30
N THR A 139 2.10 -0.57 -8.39
CA THR A 139 0.86 -0.13 -9.03
C THR A 139 0.27 1.11 -8.34
N MET A 140 0.34 1.20 -7.01
CA MET A 140 -0.06 2.42 -6.30
C MET A 140 0.91 3.58 -6.56
N ALA A 141 2.22 3.31 -6.59
CA ALA A 141 3.27 4.29 -6.88
C ALA A 141 3.09 4.92 -8.28
N GLU A 142 2.74 4.11 -9.29
CA GLU A 142 2.43 4.55 -10.66
C GLU A 142 1.33 5.62 -10.72
N HIS A 143 0.39 5.56 -9.78
CA HIS A 143 -0.72 6.50 -9.69
C HIS A 143 -0.41 7.70 -8.82
N VAL A 144 0.19 7.51 -7.64
CA VAL A 144 0.41 8.61 -6.66
C VAL A 144 1.53 9.56 -7.10
N GLN A 145 2.41 9.16 -8.03
CA GLN A 145 3.41 10.06 -8.62
C GLN A 145 2.80 11.17 -9.48
N ARG A 146 1.54 11.02 -9.91
CA ARG A 146 0.91 11.95 -10.84
C ARG A 146 0.54 13.25 -10.12
N PRO A 147 0.95 14.43 -10.63
CA PRO A 147 0.70 15.70 -9.95
C PRO A 147 -0.78 16.00 -9.65
N GLU A 148 -1.70 15.47 -10.47
CA GLU A 148 -3.14 15.64 -10.32
C GLU A 148 -3.80 14.67 -9.30
N VAL A 149 -3.05 13.72 -8.76
CA VAL A 149 -3.56 12.69 -7.84
C VAL A 149 -3.26 13.07 -6.40
N GLY A 150 -4.30 13.30 -5.60
CA GLY A 150 -4.15 13.61 -4.17
C GLY A 150 -3.96 12.40 -3.26
N ALA A 151 -4.55 11.25 -3.61
CA ALA A 151 -4.44 10.01 -2.85
C ALA A 151 -4.75 8.79 -3.75
N VAL A 152 -4.21 7.63 -3.37
CA VAL A 152 -4.46 6.34 -4.03
C VAL A 152 -4.83 5.31 -2.97
N GLY A 153 -5.79 4.46 -3.27
CA GLY A 153 -6.16 3.32 -2.45
C GLY A 153 -6.15 2.04 -3.28
N ALA A 154 -5.77 0.93 -2.66
CA ALA A 154 -5.89 -0.39 -3.27
C ALA A 154 -7.35 -0.86 -3.26
N ARG A 155 -7.69 -1.77 -4.18
CA ARG A 155 -8.88 -2.60 -4.03
C ARG A 155 -8.63 -3.63 -2.92
N LEU A 156 -9.52 -3.69 -1.94
CA LEU A 156 -9.48 -4.67 -0.87
C LEU A 156 -10.50 -5.77 -1.14
N VAL A 157 -10.12 -7.00 -0.86
CA VAL A 157 -10.97 -8.19 -0.99
C VAL A 157 -10.92 -8.99 0.30
N TYR A 158 -12.03 -9.63 0.61
CA TYR A 158 -12.11 -10.63 1.67
C TYR A 158 -11.44 -11.94 1.23
N PRO A 159 -11.16 -12.88 2.17
CA PRO A 159 -10.61 -14.19 1.84
C PRO A 159 -11.46 -15.05 0.90
N ASP A 160 -12.75 -14.72 0.73
CA ASP A 160 -13.68 -15.37 -0.20
C ASP A 160 -13.78 -14.64 -1.55
N ASP A 161 -12.78 -13.81 -1.89
CA ASP A 161 -12.66 -13.01 -3.11
C ASP A 161 -13.74 -11.93 -3.31
N ARG A 162 -14.64 -11.73 -2.33
CA ARG A 162 -15.61 -10.64 -2.39
C ARG A 162 -14.92 -9.30 -2.18
N VAL A 163 -15.34 -8.30 -2.93
CA VAL A 163 -14.85 -6.92 -2.77
C VAL A 163 -15.24 -6.40 -1.39
N GLN A 164 -14.24 -6.02 -0.61
CA GLN A 164 -14.41 -5.29 0.65
C GLN A 164 -14.46 -3.78 0.39
N HIS A 165 -13.57 -3.28 -0.47
CA HIS A 165 -13.45 -1.87 -0.78
C HIS A 165 -12.90 -1.66 -2.20
N ALA A 166 -13.50 -0.74 -2.97
CA ALA A 166 -13.08 -0.44 -4.35
C ALA A 166 -13.03 1.07 -4.65
N GLY A 167 -12.81 1.89 -3.62
CA GLY A 167 -12.73 3.34 -3.71
C GLY A 167 -13.83 4.07 -2.94
N ILE A 168 -13.67 5.38 -2.85
CA ILE A 168 -14.60 6.31 -2.20
C ILE A 168 -14.92 7.41 -3.21
N VAL A 169 -16.19 7.83 -3.26
CA VAL A 169 -16.59 9.04 -4.00
C VAL A 169 -16.56 10.21 -3.04
N LEU A 170 -15.75 11.21 -3.36
CA LEU A 170 -15.70 12.49 -2.63
C LEU A 170 -16.60 13.50 -3.36
N GLY A 171 -17.36 14.31 -2.60
CA GLY A 171 -18.32 15.28 -3.12
C GLY A 171 -18.31 16.57 -2.34
#